data_AF-A0A7S1XKD7-F1
#
_entry.id   AF-A0A7S1XKD7-F1
#
_cell.length_a   1.000
_cell.length_b   1.000
_cell.length_c   1.000
_cell.angle_alpha   90.00
_cell.angle_beta   90.00
_cell.angle_gamma   90.00
#
_symmetry.space_group_name_H-M   'P 1'
#
loop_
_entity.id
_entity.type
_entity.pdbx_description
1 polymer ?
#
loop_
_entity_poly.entity_id
_entity_poly.type
_entity_poly.pdbx_seq_one_letter_code
_entity_poly.pdbx_strand_id
1 'polypeptide(L)'
;AAAATAAAGGAARVTLVEVGRGVGGRAATRRTREDERIMVSHGAPVADFRTEAGKGAAAALLAAGAAREVSTPRRRLVVGADGRVALDGELAGGAAGEQLLVGDPTMNSLCEGLLKLGGGPVDMLFGNLVRDVAPIRAPDAGGVKGWLLRGKHGEDIAECDWLIVSGATLAHPRWTQVYGGAPPLVAAARGLGDASDPRLDVALEKIGKMQAKAVQVAMMVFTGEAAERWASVPFTIAEVRVLFSESDACSILDRLLASSAHTPTLKGSGRRRRGEDRRAAQGGAYRRGRPQHA
;
A
#
# COMPACT_ATOMS: atom_id res chain seq x y z
N ALA A 1 -0.97 -14.22 2.40
CA ALA A 1 -2.14 -15.10 2.28
C ALA A 1 -1.99 -16.13 1.16
N ALA A 2 -1.78 -15.80 -0.12
CA ALA A 2 -1.57 -16.85 -1.16
C ALA A 2 -0.44 -17.84 -0.84
N ALA A 3 0.72 -17.33 -0.39
CA ALA A 3 1.81 -18.17 0.12
C ALA A 3 1.44 -18.97 1.38
N ALA A 4 0.50 -18.48 2.19
CA ALA A 4 0.01 -19.16 3.39
C ALA A 4 -0.96 -20.30 3.02
N THR A 5 -1.89 -20.07 2.09
CA THR A 5 -2.78 -21.12 1.57
C THR A 5 -1.99 -22.22 0.87
N ALA A 6 -0.97 -21.84 0.09
CA ALA A 6 -0.06 -22.78 -0.55
C ALA A 6 0.78 -23.57 0.47
N ALA A 7 1.36 -22.91 1.47
CA ALA A 7 2.13 -23.56 2.54
C ALA A 7 1.27 -24.52 3.38
N ALA A 8 -0.01 -24.24 3.52
CA ALA A 8 -0.96 -25.09 4.24
C ALA A 8 -1.59 -26.21 3.39
N GLY A 9 -1.15 -26.39 2.13
CA GLY A 9 -1.66 -27.43 1.24
C GLY A 9 -3.17 -27.34 0.98
N GLY A 10 -3.76 -26.15 1.10
CA GLY A 10 -5.21 -25.92 0.96
C GLY A 10 -6.08 -26.45 2.11
N ALA A 11 -5.52 -27.13 3.12
CA ALA A 11 -6.27 -27.73 4.21
C ALA A 11 -6.52 -26.79 5.40
N ALA A 12 -5.68 -25.76 5.58
CA ALA A 12 -5.88 -24.80 6.66
C ALA A 12 -6.83 -23.66 6.25
N ARG A 13 -7.69 -23.27 7.20
CA ARG A 13 -8.43 -22.01 7.13
C ARG A 13 -7.47 -20.85 7.34
N VAL A 14 -7.46 -19.88 6.43
CA VAL A 14 -6.60 -18.70 6.53
C VAL A 14 -7.43 -17.47 6.83
N THR A 15 -7.06 -16.74 7.89
CA THR A 15 -7.58 -15.39 8.14
C THR A 15 -6.54 -14.36 7.71
N LEU A 16 -6.86 -13.56 6.69
CA LEU A 16 -6.04 -12.45 6.24
C LEU A 16 -6.50 -11.15 6.93
N VAL A 17 -5.67 -10.61 7.81
CA VAL A 17 -5.89 -9.30 8.44
C VAL A 17 -5.05 -8.24 7.74
N GLU A 18 -5.69 -7.15 7.31
CA GLU A 18 -5.02 -6.07 6.58
C GLU A 18 -5.64 -4.71 6.94
N VAL A 19 -4.80 -3.69 7.09
CA VAL A 19 -5.24 -2.33 7.42
C VAL A 19 -5.86 -1.63 6.20
N GLY A 20 -5.41 -2.00 5.01
CA GLY A 20 -6.03 -1.58 3.75
C GLY A 20 -7.47 -2.09 3.59
N ARG A 21 -8.20 -1.47 2.65
CA ARG A 21 -9.58 -1.85 2.28
C ARG A 21 -9.66 -3.02 1.29
N GLY A 22 -8.54 -3.70 1.05
CA GLY A 22 -8.41 -4.72 0.02
C GLY A 22 -6.98 -5.22 -0.05
N VAL A 23 -6.77 -6.19 -0.93
CA VAL A 23 -5.45 -6.80 -1.15
C VAL A 23 -4.53 -5.90 -1.97
N GLY A 24 -3.27 -6.31 -2.13
CA GLY A 24 -2.30 -5.64 -2.99
C GLY A 24 -1.16 -5.00 -2.22
N GLY A 25 -1.44 -4.31 -1.11
CA GLY A 25 -0.41 -3.58 -0.36
C GLY A 25 0.33 -2.59 -1.28
N ARG A 26 1.60 -2.88 -1.59
CA ARG A 26 2.40 -2.09 -2.55
C ARG A 26 2.01 -2.33 -4.02
N ALA A 27 1.23 -3.34 -4.35
CA ALA A 27 0.65 -3.52 -5.68
C ALA A 27 -0.77 -2.93 -5.77
N ALA A 28 -1.22 -2.18 -4.76
CA ALA A 28 -2.60 -1.71 -4.72
C ALA A 28 -2.90 -0.60 -5.75
N THR A 29 -4.04 -0.70 -6.40
CA THR A 29 -4.66 0.34 -7.21
C THR A 29 -5.59 1.17 -6.35
N ARG A 30 -5.40 2.48 -6.35
CA ARG A 30 -6.28 3.45 -5.69
C ARG A 30 -7.37 3.87 -6.66
N ARG A 31 -8.59 4.04 -6.14
CA ARG A 31 -9.73 4.60 -6.86
C ARG A 31 -10.15 5.88 -6.17
N THR A 32 -10.62 6.87 -6.93
CA THR A 32 -11.25 8.04 -6.32
C THR A 32 -12.61 7.66 -5.72
N ARG A 33 -13.09 8.46 -4.76
CA ARG A 33 -14.43 8.27 -4.18
C ARG A 33 -15.54 8.88 -5.04
N GLU A 34 -15.18 9.88 -5.84
CA GLU A 34 -16.11 10.64 -6.67
C GLU A 34 -16.39 9.91 -7.99
N ASP A 35 -15.39 9.22 -8.54
CA ASP A 35 -15.50 8.46 -9.78
C ASP A 35 -14.60 7.21 -9.74
N GLU A 36 -15.22 6.04 -9.63
CA GLU A 36 -14.52 4.75 -9.55
C GLU A 36 -13.78 4.37 -10.84
N ARG A 37 -14.07 5.06 -11.95
CA ARG A 37 -13.32 4.92 -13.21
C ARG A 37 -11.94 5.57 -13.12
N ILE A 38 -11.79 6.57 -12.25
CA ILE A 38 -10.50 7.22 -12.01
C ILE A 38 -9.72 6.37 -11.01
N MET A 39 -8.71 5.69 -11.52
CA MET A 39 -7.88 4.77 -10.76
C MET A 39 -6.40 4.90 -11.10
N VAL A 40 -5.53 4.63 -10.11
CA VAL A 40 -4.08 4.69 -10.27
C VAL A 40 -3.40 3.54 -9.51
N SER A 41 -2.56 2.79 -10.23
CA SER A 41 -1.64 1.83 -9.62
C SER A 41 -0.43 2.59 -9.07
N HIS A 42 -0.53 2.99 -7.80
CA HIS A 42 0.42 3.93 -7.17
C HIS A 42 1.68 3.29 -6.55
N GLY A 43 1.87 1.99 -6.69
CA GLY A 43 3.01 1.29 -6.09
C GLY A 43 3.88 0.60 -7.14
N ALA A 44 3.90 -0.73 -7.15
CA ALA A 44 4.67 -1.49 -8.13
C ALA A 44 4.08 -1.30 -9.55
N PRO A 45 4.87 -0.81 -10.53
CA PRO A 45 4.38 -0.59 -11.89
C PRO A 45 4.27 -1.89 -12.69
N VAL A 46 5.10 -2.90 -12.37
CA VAL A 46 5.14 -4.23 -12.98
C VAL A 46 5.57 -5.27 -11.94
N ALA A 47 5.25 -6.53 -12.18
CA ALA A 47 5.79 -7.68 -11.47
C ALA A 47 6.68 -8.50 -12.41
N ASP A 48 7.83 -8.95 -11.90
CA ASP A 48 8.78 -9.81 -12.62
C ASP A 48 8.95 -11.12 -11.85
N PHE A 49 8.62 -12.23 -12.49
CA PHE A 49 8.64 -13.56 -11.90
C PHE A 49 9.84 -14.36 -12.41
N ARG A 50 10.91 -14.41 -11.60
CA ARG A 50 12.21 -14.96 -12.02
C ARG A 50 12.44 -16.42 -11.62
N THR A 51 11.83 -16.88 -10.54
CA THR A 51 11.98 -18.27 -10.06
C THR A 51 11.05 -19.21 -10.81
N GLU A 52 11.38 -20.50 -10.90
CA GLU A 52 10.49 -21.48 -11.57
C GLU A 52 9.10 -21.54 -10.93
N ALA A 53 9.02 -21.52 -9.59
CA ALA A 53 7.74 -21.40 -8.88
C ALA A 53 7.01 -20.10 -9.22
N GLY A 54 7.74 -18.99 -9.34
CA GLY A 54 7.19 -17.70 -9.75
C GLY A 54 6.65 -17.72 -11.17
N LYS A 55 7.38 -18.30 -12.12
CA LYS A 55 6.96 -18.47 -13.52
C LYS A 55 5.72 -19.34 -13.64
N GLY A 56 5.62 -20.41 -12.84
CA GLY A 56 4.41 -21.22 -12.75
C GLY A 56 3.20 -20.41 -12.27
N ALA A 57 3.37 -19.58 -11.23
CA ALA A 57 2.32 -18.67 -10.77
C ALA A 57 1.95 -17.61 -11.83
N ALA A 58 2.94 -17.06 -12.54
CA ALA A 58 2.75 -16.10 -13.62
C ALA A 58 1.89 -16.70 -14.76
N ALA A 59 2.22 -17.91 -15.21
CA ALA A 59 1.44 -18.64 -16.21
C ALA A 59 0.00 -18.90 -15.74
N ALA A 60 -0.19 -19.27 -14.48
CA ALA A 60 -1.53 -19.48 -13.91
C ALA A 60 -2.34 -18.17 -13.82
N LEU A 61 -1.71 -17.04 -13.50
CA LEU A 61 -2.35 -15.73 -13.47
C LEU A 61 -2.77 -15.26 -14.86
N LEU A 62 -1.93 -15.50 -15.87
CA LEU A 62 -2.26 -15.23 -17.28
C LEU A 62 -3.45 -16.06 -17.73
N ALA A 63 -3.43 -17.38 -17.47
CA ALA A 63 -4.52 -18.28 -17.82
C ALA A 63 -5.84 -17.92 -17.12
N ALA A 64 -5.78 -17.39 -15.90
CA ALA A 64 -6.94 -16.94 -15.15
C ALA A 64 -7.45 -15.54 -15.54
N GLY A 65 -6.78 -14.84 -16.48
CA GLY A 65 -7.12 -13.46 -16.84
C GLY A 65 -6.87 -12.45 -15.72
N ALA A 66 -6.08 -12.81 -14.71
CA ALA A 66 -5.72 -11.94 -13.59
C ALA A 66 -4.48 -11.06 -13.89
N ALA A 67 -3.76 -11.40 -14.95
CA ALA A 67 -2.57 -10.71 -15.42
C ALA A 67 -2.55 -10.61 -16.94
N ARG A 68 -1.76 -9.67 -17.44
CA ARG A 68 -1.37 -9.56 -18.85
C ARG A 68 0.10 -9.18 -18.95
N GLU A 69 0.73 -9.56 -20.05
CA GLU A 69 2.10 -9.15 -20.36
C GLU A 69 2.15 -7.66 -20.72
N VAL A 70 3.24 -7.01 -20.35
CA VAL A 70 3.49 -5.63 -20.77
C VAL A 70 3.83 -5.61 -22.25
N SER A 71 2.89 -5.13 -23.07
CA SER A 71 3.05 -5.07 -24.53
C SER A 71 3.70 -3.79 -25.04
N THR A 72 3.67 -2.71 -24.25
CA THR A 72 4.26 -1.42 -24.64
C THR A 72 5.69 -1.29 -24.14
N PRO A 73 6.58 -0.66 -24.92
CA PRO A 73 7.94 -0.45 -24.47
C PRO A 73 8.03 0.41 -23.21
N ARG A 74 9.05 0.13 -22.39
CA ARG A 74 9.43 0.94 -21.23
C ARG A 74 10.52 1.91 -21.65
N ARG A 75 10.47 3.17 -21.21
CA ARG A 75 11.36 4.24 -21.69
C ARG A 75 12.13 4.90 -20.56
N ARG A 76 13.31 5.41 -20.86
CA ARG A 76 14.00 6.35 -19.98
C ARG A 76 13.78 7.76 -20.51
N LEU A 77 13.38 8.66 -19.62
CA LEU A 77 13.26 10.08 -19.89
C LEU A 77 14.35 10.81 -19.14
N VAL A 78 15.03 11.73 -19.82
CA VAL A 78 15.98 12.65 -19.22
C VAL A 78 15.38 14.05 -19.28
N VAL A 79 15.29 14.69 -18.12
CA VAL A 79 14.90 16.08 -17.98
C VAL A 79 16.17 16.89 -17.75
N GLY A 80 16.49 17.77 -18.71
CA GLY A 80 17.62 18.69 -18.61
C GLY A 80 17.34 19.82 -17.63
N ALA A 81 18.41 20.52 -17.20
CA ALA A 81 18.31 21.68 -16.31
C ALA A 81 17.50 22.85 -16.92
N ASP A 82 17.35 22.89 -18.25
CA ASP A 82 16.49 23.83 -18.98
C ASP A 82 15.01 23.42 -19.03
N GLY A 83 14.65 22.29 -18.39
CA GLY A 83 13.31 21.72 -18.38
C GLY A 83 12.95 20.96 -19.65
N ARG A 84 13.86 20.82 -20.63
CA ARG A 84 13.59 20.01 -21.83
C ARG A 84 13.64 18.53 -21.49
N VAL A 85 12.72 17.77 -22.07
CA VAL A 85 12.61 16.32 -21.89
C VAL A 85 13.08 15.61 -23.16
N ALA A 86 14.01 14.68 -23.02
CA ALA A 86 14.48 13.82 -24.09
C ALA A 86 14.26 12.33 -23.75
N LEU A 87 14.04 11.52 -24.77
CA LEU A 87 14.08 10.06 -24.64
C LEU A 87 15.54 9.60 -24.64
N ASP A 88 15.95 8.95 -23.55
CA ASP A 88 17.32 8.44 -23.32
C ASP A 88 17.39 6.92 -23.57
N GLY A 89 16.55 6.43 -24.47
CA GLY A 89 16.47 5.02 -24.87
C GLY A 89 15.40 4.19 -24.16
N GLU A 90 15.47 2.89 -24.40
CA GLU A 90 14.59 1.90 -23.78
C GLU A 90 15.11 1.53 -22.39
N LEU A 91 14.19 1.31 -21.44
CA LEU A 91 14.60 0.69 -20.18
C LEU A 91 14.86 -0.78 -20.42
N ALA A 92 15.98 -1.28 -19.90
CA ALA A 92 16.23 -2.72 -19.81
C ALA A 92 15.03 -3.39 -19.13
N GLY A 93 14.47 -4.38 -19.84
CA GLY A 93 13.23 -5.05 -19.51
C GLY A 93 12.80 -5.89 -20.70
N GLY A 94 12.92 -7.21 -20.61
CA GLY A 94 12.79 -8.14 -21.73
C GLY A 94 14.12 -8.77 -22.15
N ALA A 95 15.15 -8.76 -21.28
CA ALA A 95 16.27 -9.68 -21.46
C ALA A 95 15.74 -11.12 -21.50
N ALA A 96 16.40 -12.03 -22.23
CA ALA A 96 15.97 -13.42 -22.35
C ALA A 96 15.68 -14.02 -20.96
N GLY A 97 14.39 -14.24 -20.66
CA GLY A 97 13.92 -14.79 -19.38
C GLY A 97 13.14 -13.84 -18.45
N GLU A 98 12.99 -12.55 -18.77
CA GLU A 98 12.14 -11.62 -18.00
C GLU A 98 10.68 -11.66 -18.50
N GLN A 99 9.74 -12.08 -17.63
CA GLN A 99 8.31 -12.00 -17.89
C GLN A 99 7.69 -10.90 -17.03
N LEU A 100 7.53 -9.72 -17.64
CA LEU A 100 6.94 -8.56 -16.98
C LEU A 100 5.42 -8.58 -17.10
N LEU A 101 4.75 -8.69 -15.95
CA LEU A 101 3.31 -8.73 -15.86
C LEU A 101 2.75 -7.49 -15.18
N VAL A 102 1.58 -7.07 -15.65
CA VAL A 102 0.68 -6.17 -14.92
C VAL A 102 -0.62 -6.91 -14.62
N GLY A 103 -1.33 -6.50 -13.58
CA GLY A 103 -2.65 -7.05 -13.29
C GLY A 103 -3.71 -6.54 -14.27
N ASP A 104 -4.72 -7.37 -14.52
CA ASP A 104 -5.84 -7.08 -15.42
C ASP A 104 -7.17 -7.29 -14.67
N PRO A 105 -8.05 -6.28 -14.54
CA PRO A 105 -7.96 -4.91 -15.06
C PRO A 105 -7.02 -3.98 -14.29
N THR A 106 -6.54 -4.37 -13.11
CA THR A 106 -5.73 -3.50 -12.25
C THR A 106 -4.62 -4.27 -11.55
N MET A 107 -3.62 -3.59 -10.96
CA MET A 107 -2.53 -4.28 -10.26
C MET A 107 -3.00 -5.11 -9.04
N ASN A 108 -4.17 -4.79 -8.46
CA ASN A 108 -4.80 -5.63 -7.44
C ASN A 108 -5.06 -7.06 -7.94
N SER A 109 -5.40 -7.22 -9.22
CA SER A 109 -5.79 -8.49 -9.81
C SER A 109 -4.71 -9.56 -9.66
N LEU A 110 -3.43 -9.19 -9.63
CA LEU A 110 -2.34 -10.13 -9.36
C LEU A 110 -2.50 -10.76 -7.97
N CYS A 111 -2.72 -9.95 -6.94
CA CYS A 111 -2.88 -10.44 -5.58
C CYS A 111 -4.19 -11.20 -5.38
N GLU A 112 -5.28 -10.74 -6.00
CA GLU A 112 -6.57 -11.43 -5.97
C GLU A 112 -6.49 -12.79 -6.67
N GLY A 113 -5.83 -12.85 -7.82
CA GLY A 113 -5.57 -14.07 -8.58
C GLY A 113 -4.74 -15.06 -7.77
N LEU A 114 -3.64 -14.60 -7.15
CA LEU A 114 -2.81 -15.45 -6.31
C LEU A 114 -3.59 -16.05 -5.12
N LEU A 115 -4.53 -15.31 -4.54
CA LEU A 115 -5.37 -15.85 -3.46
C LEU A 115 -6.30 -16.94 -3.96
N LYS A 116 -6.92 -16.74 -5.12
CA LYS A 116 -7.79 -17.75 -5.75
C LYS A 116 -7.00 -19.02 -6.11
N LEU A 117 -5.78 -18.87 -6.64
CA LEU A 117 -4.89 -19.98 -6.96
C LEU A 117 -4.47 -20.79 -5.72
N GLY A 118 -4.48 -20.18 -4.54
CA GLY A 118 -4.19 -20.85 -3.29
C GLY A 118 -5.24 -21.90 -2.86
N GLY A 119 -6.43 -21.90 -3.48
CA GLY A 119 -7.44 -22.97 -3.40
C GLY A 119 -8.18 -23.15 -2.07
N GLY A 120 -7.62 -22.71 -0.93
CA GLY A 120 -8.25 -22.83 0.39
C GLY A 120 -9.16 -21.65 0.77
N PRO A 121 -10.04 -21.82 1.77
CA PRO A 121 -10.89 -20.75 2.27
C PRO A 121 -10.05 -19.66 2.95
N VAL A 122 -10.25 -18.41 2.53
CA VAL A 122 -9.59 -17.24 3.09
C VAL A 122 -10.63 -16.24 3.59
N ASP A 123 -10.69 -16.05 4.90
CA ASP A 123 -11.47 -14.96 5.51
C ASP A 123 -10.66 -13.66 5.45
N MET A 124 -11.26 -12.60 4.92
CA MET A 124 -10.58 -11.32 4.73
C MET A 124 -11.11 -10.27 5.70
N LEU A 125 -10.27 -9.84 6.63
CA LEU A 125 -10.56 -8.81 7.63
C LEU A 125 -9.85 -7.50 7.27
N PHE A 126 -10.41 -6.78 6.30
CA PHE A 126 -9.90 -5.47 5.85
C PHE A 126 -10.25 -4.33 6.80
N GLY A 127 -9.44 -3.26 6.76
CA GLY A 127 -9.61 -2.09 7.62
C GLY A 127 -9.16 -2.29 9.06
N ASN A 128 -8.52 -3.42 9.38
CA ASN A 128 -8.10 -3.77 10.73
C ASN A 128 -6.60 -3.56 10.88
N LEU A 129 -6.22 -2.57 11.70
CA LEU A 129 -4.84 -2.41 12.14
C LEU A 129 -4.64 -3.23 13.41
N VAL A 130 -3.86 -4.31 13.33
CA VAL A 130 -3.41 -5.06 14.49
C VAL A 130 -2.50 -4.17 15.32
N ARG A 131 -2.88 -3.88 16.58
CA ARG A 131 -2.17 -3.00 17.52
C ARG A 131 -1.55 -3.76 18.68
N ASP A 132 -1.95 -5.00 18.89
CA ASP A 132 -1.38 -5.90 19.87
C ASP A 132 -1.38 -7.35 19.35
N VAL A 133 -0.36 -8.10 19.74
CA VAL A 133 -0.18 -9.52 19.42
C VAL A 133 0.17 -10.23 20.71
N ALA A 134 -0.70 -11.13 21.18
CA ALA A 134 -0.51 -11.83 22.43
C ALA A 134 -0.40 -13.35 22.18
N PRO A 135 0.63 -14.04 22.73
CA PRO A 135 0.69 -15.48 22.66
C PRO A 135 -0.37 -16.10 23.58
N ILE A 136 -1.11 -17.08 23.06
CA ILE A 136 -2.03 -17.90 23.84
C ILE A 136 -1.23 -19.08 24.38
N ARG A 137 -1.10 -19.16 25.71
CA ARG A 137 -0.29 -20.19 26.37
C ARG A 137 -1.02 -21.52 26.45
N ALA A 138 -0.27 -22.61 26.27
CA ALA A 138 -0.73 -23.96 26.58
C ALA A 138 -0.82 -24.13 28.12
N PRO A 139 -1.86 -24.80 28.64
CA PRO A 139 -2.04 -25.01 30.09
C PRO A 139 -0.89 -25.75 30.78
N ASP A 140 -0.15 -26.58 30.04
CA ASP A 140 0.55 -27.74 30.58
C ASP A 140 2.04 -27.82 30.17
N ALA A 141 2.54 -26.90 29.34
CA ALA A 141 3.92 -26.97 28.86
C ALA A 141 4.65 -25.62 28.65
N GLY A 142 4.08 -24.48 29.08
CA GLY A 142 4.68 -23.15 28.87
C GLY A 142 4.78 -22.70 27.40
N GLY A 143 4.45 -23.58 26.45
CA GLY A 143 4.44 -23.32 25.01
C GLY A 143 3.31 -22.40 24.55
N VAL A 144 3.42 -21.95 23.31
CA VAL A 144 2.40 -21.14 22.63
C VAL A 144 1.51 -22.09 21.83
N LYS A 145 0.22 -22.13 22.14
CA LYS A 145 -0.78 -22.91 21.37
C LYS A 145 -1.48 -22.09 20.28
N GLY A 146 -1.33 -20.77 20.32
CA GLY A 146 -1.93 -19.87 19.35
C GLY A 146 -1.60 -18.41 19.62
N TRP A 147 -2.25 -17.53 18.89
CA TRP A 147 -2.01 -16.09 18.88
C TRP A 147 -3.34 -15.36 18.88
N LEU A 148 -3.42 -14.31 19.69
CA LEU A 148 -4.54 -13.38 19.72
C LEU A 148 -4.09 -12.04 19.15
N LEU A 149 -4.81 -11.56 18.14
CA LEU A 149 -4.58 -10.26 17.50
C LEU A 149 -5.64 -9.28 17.99
N ARG A 150 -5.22 -8.10 18.46
CA ARG A 150 -6.16 -7.06 18.92
C ARG A 150 -5.97 -5.73 18.22
N GLY A 151 -7.04 -4.96 18.16
CA GLY A 151 -7.07 -3.62 17.59
C GLY A 151 -6.72 -2.53 18.60
N LYS A 152 -7.00 -1.28 18.21
CA LYS A 152 -6.52 -0.09 18.92
C LYS A 152 -7.08 0.04 20.33
N HIS A 153 -8.30 -0.42 20.54
CA HIS A 153 -9.03 -0.31 21.79
C HIS A 153 -9.00 -1.62 22.59
N GLY A 154 -8.15 -2.57 22.20
CA GLY A 154 -8.05 -3.89 22.83
C GLY A 154 -9.13 -4.87 22.38
N GLU A 155 -9.91 -4.53 21.35
CA GLU A 155 -10.88 -5.42 20.75
C GLU A 155 -10.19 -6.59 20.04
N ASP A 156 -10.68 -7.81 20.24
CA ASP A 156 -10.17 -8.98 19.56
C ASP A 156 -10.52 -8.92 18.06
N ILE A 157 -9.51 -9.07 17.21
CA ILE A 157 -9.65 -9.11 15.75
C ILE A 157 -9.72 -10.56 15.28
N ALA A 158 -8.79 -11.39 15.74
CA ALA A 158 -8.69 -12.80 15.36
C ALA A 158 -7.87 -13.60 16.37
N GLU A 159 -8.23 -14.88 16.51
CA GLU A 159 -7.44 -15.92 17.16
C GLU A 159 -6.98 -16.93 16.10
N CYS A 160 -5.73 -17.40 16.20
CA CYS A 160 -5.18 -18.39 15.26
C CYS A 160 -4.11 -19.27 15.89
N ASP A 161 -4.00 -20.52 15.42
CA ASP A 161 -2.96 -21.45 15.87
C ASP A 161 -1.57 -21.01 15.37
N TRP A 162 -1.52 -20.49 14.14
CA TRP A 162 -0.30 -20.05 13.46
C TRP A 162 -0.43 -18.61 12.99
N LEU A 163 0.65 -17.84 13.15
CA LEU A 163 0.73 -16.45 12.70
C LEU A 163 1.77 -16.31 11.59
N ILE A 164 1.33 -15.82 10.42
CA ILE A 164 2.23 -15.48 9.30
C ILE A 164 2.24 -13.97 9.14
N VAL A 165 3.39 -13.34 9.39
CA VAL A 165 3.57 -11.89 9.26
C VAL A 165 4.27 -11.58 7.94
N SER A 166 3.50 -11.07 6.96
CA SER A 166 4.02 -10.73 5.62
C SER A 166 4.35 -9.25 5.41
N GLY A 167 4.16 -8.41 6.43
CA GLY A 167 4.45 -6.97 6.40
C GLY A 167 5.39 -6.55 7.53
N ALA A 168 6.18 -5.50 7.29
CA ALA A 168 7.15 -5.02 8.27
C ALA A 168 6.50 -4.28 9.46
N THR A 169 5.26 -3.81 9.31
CA THR A 169 4.61 -2.87 10.24
C THR A 169 4.60 -3.35 11.70
N LEU A 170 4.35 -4.64 11.96
CA LEU A 170 4.23 -5.18 13.33
C LEU A 170 5.57 -5.35 14.06
N ALA A 171 6.69 -5.22 13.35
CA ALA A 171 8.03 -5.46 13.89
C ALA A 171 8.99 -4.28 13.70
N HIS A 172 8.73 -3.40 12.73
CA HIS A 172 9.66 -2.36 12.35
C HIS A 172 9.67 -1.18 13.36
N PRO A 173 10.85 -0.62 13.72
CA PRO A 173 10.99 0.46 14.71
C PRO A 173 10.18 1.73 14.41
N ARG A 174 9.92 2.01 13.12
CA ARG A 174 9.01 3.10 12.69
C ARG A 174 7.63 3.03 13.35
N TRP A 175 7.17 1.85 13.75
CA TRP A 175 5.93 1.70 14.51
C TRP A 175 5.89 2.64 15.73
N THR A 176 6.97 2.66 16.52
CA THR A 176 7.06 3.49 17.74
C THR A 176 6.91 4.97 17.42
N GLN A 177 7.51 5.43 16.33
CA GLN A 177 7.41 6.82 15.89
C GLN A 177 5.99 7.20 15.45
N VAL A 178 5.28 6.28 14.79
CA VAL A 178 3.95 6.54 14.21
C VAL A 178 2.83 6.35 15.24
N TYR A 179 2.93 5.34 16.11
CA TYR A 179 1.82 4.91 16.95
C TYR A 179 2.12 4.87 18.45
N GLY A 180 3.35 5.17 18.87
CA GLY A 180 3.81 5.01 20.24
C GLY A 180 3.98 3.55 20.68
N GLY A 181 4.79 3.34 21.71
CA GLY A 181 5.06 2.01 22.27
C GLY A 181 5.93 1.12 21.39
N ALA A 182 6.19 -0.11 21.86
CA ALA A 182 6.94 -1.11 21.10
C ALA A 182 6.11 -1.67 19.91
N PRO A 183 6.75 -2.11 18.81
CA PRO A 183 6.06 -2.87 17.75
C PRO A 183 5.39 -4.12 18.34
N PRO A 184 4.14 -4.46 17.96
CA PRO A 184 3.35 -5.52 18.61
C PRO A 184 4.05 -6.88 18.62
N LEU A 185 4.66 -7.28 17.50
CA LEU A 185 5.34 -8.57 17.42
C LEU A 185 6.64 -8.59 18.25
N VAL A 186 7.32 -7.44 18.39
CA VAL A 186 8.50 -7.30 19.25
C VAL A 186 8.10 -7.38 20.72
N ALA A 187 6.98 -6.76 21.10
CA ALA A 187 6.42 -6.87 22.45
C ALA A 187 6.01 -8.30 22.77
N ALA A 188 5.35 -8.98 21.83
CA ALA A 188 4.96 -10.38 21.95
C ALA A 188 6.18 -11.29 22.16
N ALA A 189 7.21 -11.15 21.34
CA ALA A 189 8.45 -11.93 21.42
C ALA A 189 9.16 -11.73 22.78
N ARG A 190 9.25 -10.49 23.27
CA ARG A 190 9.80 -10.22 24.62
C ARG A 190 8.98 -10.88 25.72
N GLY A 191 7.66 -10.89 25.59
CA GLY A 191 6.77 -11.59 26.52
C GLY A 191 6.91 -13.11 26.49
N LEU A 192 7.55 -13.69 25.46
CA LEU A 192 7.89 -15.11 25.43
C LEU A 192 9.09 -15.44 26.32
N GLY A 193 10.02 -14.50 26.55
CA GLY A 193 11.24 -14.74 27.32
C GLY A 193 12.04 -15.90 26.75
N ASP A 194 12.47 -16.83 27.62
CA ASP A 194 13.23 -18.02 27.24
C ASP A 194 12.47 -19.00 26.33
N ALA A 195 11.16 -18.85 26.20
CA ALA A 195 10.33 -19.62 25.27
C ALA A 195 10.31 -19.03 23.84
N SER A 196 11.01 -17.91 23.59
CA SER A 196 11.13 -17.34 22.25
C SER A 196 12.02 -18.22 21.37
N ASP A 197 11.57 -18.52 20.15
CA ASP A 197 12.40 -19.19 19.15
C ASP A 197 13.49 -18.21 18.66
N PRO A 198 14.78 -18.55 18.72
CA PRO A 198 15.86 -17.67 18.25
C PRO A 198 15.70 -17.22 16.79
N ARG A 199 15.00 -18.00 15.96
CA ARG A 199 14.70 -17.64 14.56
C ARG A 199 13.75 -16.45 14.47
N LEU A 200 12.84 -16.28 15.44
CA LEU A 200 11.97 -15.10 15.52
C LEU A 200 12.80 -13.85 15.80
N ASP A 201 13.73 -13.91 16.74
CA ASP A 201 14.60 -12.77 17.09
C ASP A 201 15.48 -12.35 15.90
N VAL A 202 16.07 -13.32 15.20
CA VAL A 202 16.83 -13.05 13.96
C VAL A 202 15.94 -12.41 12.88
N ALA A 203 14.68 -12.85 12.73
CA ALA A 203 13.76 -12.26 11.77
C ALA A 203 13.37 -10.82 12.15
N LEU A 204 13.11 -10.58 13.45
CA LEU A 204 12.80 -9.24 13.98
C LEU A 204 13.98 -8.28 13.79
N GLU A 205 15.20 -8.73 14.04
CA GLU A 205 16.42 -7.94 13.81
C GLU A 205 16.56 -7.56 12.33
N LYS A 206 16.36 -8.52 11.41
CA LYS A 206 16.40 -8.27 9.97
C LYS A 206 15.34 -7.26 9.54
N ILE A 207 14.11 -7.38 10.03
CA ILE A 207 13.04 -6.41 9.75
C ILE A 207 13.40 -5.03 10.32
N GLY A 208 14.00 -4.97 11.51
CA GLY A 208 14.41 -3.72 12.13
C GLY A 208 15.47 -2.93 11.36
N LYS A 209 16.27 -3.60 10.53
CA LYS A 209 17.28 -3.00 9.66
C LYS A 209 16.76 -2.55 8.29
N MET A 210 15.50 -2.86 7.96
CA MET A 210 14.93 -2.45 6.67
C MET A 210 14.86 -0.93 6.56
N GLN A 211 15.29 -0.37 5.44
CA GLN A 211 15.12 1.06 5.18
C GLN A 211 13.77 1.34 4.54
N ALA A 212 13.14 2.44 4.96
CA ALA A 212 11.92 2.95 4.35
C ALA A 212 12.18 4.33 3.74
N LYS A 213 12.14 4.42 2.41
CA LYS A 213 12.17 5.70 1.70
C LYS A 213 10.75 6.21 1.49
N ALA A 214 10.50 7.48 1.83
CA ALA A 214 9.23 8.11 1.48
C ALA A 214 9.13 8.23 -0.04
N VAL A 215 7.98 7.84 -0.59
CA VAL A 215 7.66 7.99 -2.00
C VAL A 215 6.40 8.85 -2.09
N GLN A 216 6.44 9.88 -2.93
CA GLN A 216 5.28 10.68 -3.26
C GLN A 216 4.73 10.21 -4.60
N VAL A 217 3.40 10.12 -4.69
CA VAL A 217 2.71 9.76 -5.92
C VAL A 217 1.73 10.87 -6.24
N ALA A 218 1.76 11.32 -7.50
CA ALA A 218 0.79 12.25 -8.04
C ALA A 218 -0.08 11.50 -9.06
N MET A 219 -1.39 11.68 -8.97
CA MET A 219 -2.34 11.24 -9.97
C MET A 219 -2.80 12.46 -10.75
N MET A 220 -2.64 12.43 -12.06
CA MET A 220 -3.04 13.51 -12.96
C MET A 220 -4.09 12.97 -13.92
N VAL A 221 -5.17 13.74 -14.11
CA VAL A 221 -6.24 13.42 -15.05
C VAL A 221 -6.23 14.49 -16.12
N PHE A 222 -6.17 14.06 -17.38
CA PHE A 222 -6.20 14.95 -18.54
C PHE A 222 -7.50 14.73 -19.32
N THR A 223 -8.01 15.79 -19.94
CA THR A 223 -9.20 15.77 -20.80
C THR A 223 -8.94 16.53 -22.10
N GLY A 224 -9.71 16.24 -23.14
CA GLY A 224 -9.57 16.90 -24.45
C GLY A 224 -8.21 16.64 -25.11
N GLU A 225 -7.67 17.65 -25.79
CA GLU A 225 -6.40 17.56 -26.53
C GLU A 225 -5.23 17.07 -25.66
N ALA A 226 -5.18 17.48 -24.39
CA ALA A 226 -4.13 17.01 -23.48
C ALA A 226 -4.22 15.49 -23.24
N ALA A 227 -5.43 14.93 -23.15
CA ALA A 227 -5.62 13.49 -23.02
C ALA A 227 -5.16 12.74 -24.27
N GLU A 228 -5.45 13.27 -25.47
CA GLU A 228 -5.01 12.68 -26.74
C GLU A 228 -3.48 12.66 -26.85
N ARG A 229 -2.82 13.76 -26.48
CA ARG A 229 -1.34 13.83 -26.44
C ARG A 229 -0.77 12.80 -25.46
N TRP A 230 -1.33 12.69 -24.26
CA TRP A 230 -0.89 11.69 -23.28
C TRP A 230 -1.19 10.25 -23.72
N ALA A 231 -2.29 10.01 -24.43
CA ALA A 231 -2.61 8.69 -24.98
C ALA A 231 -1.69 8.29 -26.14
N SER A 232 -1.13 9.27 -26.87
CA SER A 232 -0.21 9.03 -27.99
C SER A 232 1.24 8.73 -27.59
N VAL A 233 1.60 8.81 -26.29
CA VAL A 233 2.98 8.57 -25.87
C VAL A 233 3.37 7.10 -26.12
N PRO A 234 4.57 6.81 -26.64
CA PRO A 234 4.94 5.47 -27.09
C PRO A 234 5.41 4.56 -25.95
N PHE A 235 4.92 4.77 -24.73
CA PHE A 235 5.30 4.00 -23.54
C PHE A 235 4.22 4.03 -22.45
N THR A 236 4.12 2.97 -21.66
CA THR A 236 3.24 2.93 -20.47
C THR A 236 4.01 3.22 -19.19
N ILE A 237 5.34 3.01 -19.19
CA ILE A 237 6.20 3.22 -18.02
C ILE A 237 7.45 3.96 -18.46
N ALA A 238 7.77 5.04 -17.73
CA ALA A 238 9.02 5.76 -17.89
C ALA A 238 9.78 5.92 -16.57
N GLU A 239 11.10 5.71 -16.61
CA GLU A 239 12.01 6.15 -15.55
C GLU A 239 12.46 7.57 -15.90
N VAL A 240 12.16 8.52 -15.03
CA VAL A 240 12.55 9.92 -15.21
C VAL A 240 13.85 10.15 -14.45
N ARG A 241 14.90 10.54 -15.17
CA ARG A 241 16.14 11.05 -14.61
C ARG A 241 16.18 12.54 -14.80
N VAL A 242 16.51 13.26 -13.75
CA VAL A 242 16.69 14.70 -13.84
C VAL A 242 18.18 15.00 -13.71
N LEU A 243 18.73 15.65 -14.73
CA LEU A 243 20.12 16.10 -14.73
C LEU A 243 20.15 17.48 -14.09
N PHE A 244 20.44 17.51 -12.79
CA PHE A 244 20.81 18.73 -12.09
C PHE A 244 22.28 18.66 -11.74
N SER A 245 23.02 19.75 -11.99
CA SER A 245 24.26 20.01 -11.24
C SER A 245 23.91 20.53 -9.84
N GLU A 246 24.83 20.43 -8.87
CA GLU A 246 24.64 21.06 -7.55
C GLU A 246 24.37 22.57 -7.65
N SER A 247 24.93 23.24 -8.66
CA SER A 247 24.63 24.65 -8.98
C SER A 247 23.20 24.89 -9.47
N ASP A 248 22.58 23.92 -10.15
CA ASP A 248 21.22 24.08 -10.68
C ASP A 248 20.16 23.97 -9.57
N ALA A 249 20.40 23.17 -8.55
CA ALA A 249 19.46 22.94 -7.44
C ALA A 249 19.17 24.21 -6.63
N CYS A 250 20.20 25.04 -6.35
CA CYS A 250 20.02 26.34 -5.71
C CYS A 250 19.18 27.27 -6.59
N SER A 251 19.43 27.30 -7.91
CA SER A 251 18.71 28.18 -8.83
C SER A 251 17.22 27.83 -8.99
N ILE A 252 16.86 26.57 -8.80
CA ILE A 252 15.46 26.10 -8.89
C ILE A 252 14.70 26.43 -7.61
N LEU A 253 15.32 26.25 -6.44
CA LEU A 253 14.78 26.71 -5.16
C LEU A 253 14.57 28.23 -5.17
N ASP A 254 15.54 29.00 -5.67
CA ASP A 254 15.41 30.45 -5.81
C ASP A 254 14.30 30.85 -6.78
N ARG A 255 14.12 30.13 -7.90
CA ARG A 255 13.01 30.37 -8.85
C ARG A 255 11.65 30.01 -8.27
N LEU A 256 11.53 28.91 -7.53
CA LEU A 256 10.29 28.51 -6.87
C LEU A 256 9.91 29.50 -5.76
N LEU A 257 10.89 29.96 -4.97
CA LEU A 257 10.69 30.98 -3.95
C LEU A 257 10.38 32.35 -4.56
N ALA A 258 11.03 32.74 -5.66
CA ALA A 258 10.71 33.97 -6.39
C ALA A 258 9.31 33.93 -7.03
N SER A 259 8.85 32.76 -7.50
CA SER A 259 7.51 32.60 -8.10
C SER A 259 6.36 32.60 -7.07
N SER A 260 6.65 32.30 -5.80
CA SER A 260 5.66 32.35 -4.71
C SER A 260 5.44 33.75 -4.13
N ALA A 261 6.22 34.75 -4.58
CA ALA A 261 6.05 36.15 -4.22
C ALA A 261 4.87 36.85 -4.95
N HIS A 262 4.15 36.17 -5.85
CA HIS A 262 2.86 36.61 -6.36
C HIS A 262 1.72 35.93 -5.60
N THR A 263 1.47 36.41 -4.37
CA THR A 263 0.20 36.14 -3.69
C THR A 263 -0.90 36.95 -4.38
N PRO A 264 -1.95 36.33 -4.95
CA PRO A 264 -3.11 37.10 -5.39
C PRO A 264 -3.77 37.67 -4.13
N THR A 265 -3.88 39.00 -4.07
CA THR A 265 -4.67 39.69 -3.05
C THR A 265 -6.13 39.25 -3.19
N LEU A 266 -6.59 38.42 -2.26
CA LEU A 266 -8.01 38.18 -2.03
C LEU A 266 -8.65 39.50 -1.63
N LYS A 267 -9.32 40.16 -2.58
CA LYS A 267 -10.20 41.32 -2.32
C LYS A 267 -11.23 40.92 -1.26
N GLY A 268 -11.15 41.54 -0.10
CA GLY A 268 -12.05 41.32 1.02
C GLY A 268 -13.50 41.65 0.67
N SER A 269 -14.38 40.66 0.80
CA SER A 269 -15.80 40.90 0.96
C SER A 269 -16.07 41.29 2.42
N GLY A 270 -16.68 42.46 2.59
CA GLY A 270 -16.87 43.12 3.87
C GLY A 270 -17.68 42.29 4.87
N ARG A 271 -17.08 42.01 6.02
CA ARG A 271 -17.74 41.46 7.20
C ARG A 271 -18.38 42.60 7.98
N ARG A 272 -19.69 42.84 7.80
CA ARG A 272 -20.47 43.67 8.72
C ARG A 272 -20.50 43.00 10.10
N ARG A 273 -20.09 43.76 11.13
CA ARG A 273 -20.23 43.41 12.54
C ARG A 273 -21.70 43.51 12.96
N ARG A 274 -22.23 42.44 13.55
CA ARG A 274 -23.22 42.42 14.64
C ARG A 274 -22.73 41.31 15.56
N GLY A 275 -22.32 41.56 16.79
CA GLY A 275 -23.12 42.15 17.85
C GLY A 275 -23.71 40.99 18.64
N GLU A 276 -23.09 40.70 19.78
CA GLU A 276 -23.46 39.68 20.77
C GLU A 276 -24.95 39.73 21.12
N ASP A 277 -25.61 38.58 21.28
CA ASP A 277 -26.24 38.25 22.57
C ASP A 277 -26.80 36.81 22.66
N ARG A 278 -26.65 36.24 23.87
CA ARG A 278 -27.51 35.23 24.56
C ARG A 278 -27.44 33.72 24.23
N ARG A 279 -26.74 33.04 25.15
CA ARG A 279 -27.17 31.93 26.04
C ARG A 279 -28.22 30.89 25.58
N ALA A 280 -27.79 29.63 25.75
CA ALA A 280 -28.49 28.49 26.37
C ALA A 280 -29.68 27.81 25.64
N ALA A 281 -29.48 26.54 25.26
CA ALA A 281 -30.37 25.38 25.48
C ALA A 281 -29.80 24.17 24.70
N GLN A 282 -29.31 23.14 25.38
CA GLN A 282 -29.99 21.85 25.62
C GLN A 282 -30.17 20.94 24.38
N GLY A 283 -29.48 19.80 24.45
CA GLY A 283 -29.99 18.44 24.20
C GLY A 283 -30.85 18.16 22.96
N GLY A 284 -30.34 17.31 22.07
CA GLY A 284 -31.16 16.70 21.02
C GLY A 284 -30.47 15.51 20.37
N ALA A 285 -30.85 14.30 20.77
CA ALA A 285 -30.38 13.03 20.27
C ALA A 285 -30.72 12.80 18.78
N TYR A 286 -29.76 12.31 18.00
CA TYR A 286 -29.96 11.91 16.61
C TYR A 286 -30.44 10.44 16.57
N ARG A 287 -31.77 10.23 16.44
CA ARG A 287 -32.38 8.91 16.23
C ARG A 287 -32.50 8.61 14.73
N ARG A 288 -32.05 7.41 14.34
CA ARG A 288 -32.14 6.82 13.00
C ARG A 288 -33.60 6.65 12.56
N GLY A 289 -33.93 7.09 11.34
CA GLY A 289 -35.14 6.70 10.63
C GLY A 289 -34.86 5.57 9.65
N ARG A 290 -35.52 4.41 9.84
CA ARG A 290 -35.81 3.43 8.79
C ARG A 290 -36.99 3.94 7.96
N PRO A 291 -37.06 3.69 6.64
CA PRO A 291 -38.32 3.67 5.91
C PRO A 291 -38.90 2.26 5.90
N GLN A 292 -40.17 2.12 6.28
CA GLN A 292 -41.05 1.00 5.90
C GLN A 292 -42.17 1.56 5.01
N HIS A 293 -42.31 0.92 3.85
CA HIS A 293 -43.48 0.71 2.98
C HIS A 293 -44.40 1.87 2.56
N ALA A 294 -44.51 2.04 1.24
CA ALA A 294 -45.67 1.60 0.47
C ALA A 294 -45.18 0.98 -0.85
#